data_AF-A0AA39MH07-F1
#
_entry.id   AF-A0AA39MH07-F1
#
_cell.length_a   1.000
_cell.length_b   1.000
_cell.length_c   1.000
_cell.angle_alpha   90.00
_cell.angle_beta   90.00
_cell.angle_gamma   90.00
#
_symmetry.space_group_name_H-M   'P 1'
#
loop_
_entity.id
_entity.type
_entity.pdbx_description
1 polymer ?
#
loop_
_entity_poly.entity_id
_entity_poly.type
_entity_poly.pdbx_seq_one_letter_code
_entity_poly.pdbx_strand_id
1 'polypeptide(L)'
;CQHCNMCFTDKYSLFEHNKFSRHYVCGDSRCMGRTFRSAVGLREHLRQAAVHREYDHAECQRCGRQFTSTHGVLLHLDMGGCGTITWKWVLERVRRRDRRNIYVDPDVDFEVIRREPCWATGTRCTTCGRSFKNIVALNQHLASPAHQPRVLKCPVAGCGSRFATFSGLAQHIEAGS
;
A
#
# COMPACT_ATOMS: atom_id res chain seq x y z
N CYS A 1 22.58 -34.40 17.04
CA CYS A 1 21.61 -33.42 16.51
C CYS A 1 22.38 -32.11 16.35
N GLN A 2 22.15 -31.32 15.31
CA GLN A 2 22.84 -30.03 15.16
C GLN A 2 22.32 -28.96 16.15
N HIS A 3 21.25 -29.26 16.88
CA HIS A 3 20.54 -28.32 17.75
C HIS A 3 20.42 -28.81 19.20
N CYS A 4 20.98 -29.97 19.53
CA CYS A 4 21.22 -30.44 20.89
C CYS A 4 22.32 -31.50 20.93
N ASN A 5 22.85 -31.77 22.12
CA ASN A 5 23.96 -32.70 22.35
C ASN A 5 23.57 -34.19 22.24
N MET A 6 22.40 -34.52 21.69
CA MET A 6 21.97 -35.90 21.49
C MET A 6 22.59 -36.48 20.21
N CYS A 7 23.33 -37.58 20.33
CA CYS A 7 23.89 -38.32 19.20
C CYS A 7 22.94 -39.45 18.78
N PHE A 8 22.83 -39.69 17.47
CA PHE A 8 21.96 -40.72 16.90
C PHE A 8 22.77 -41.64 16.00
N THR A 9 22.41 -42.92 16.01
CA THR A 9 23.10 -43.99 15.27
C THR A 9 22.82 -43.97 13.77
N ASP A 10 21.67 -43.42 13.37
CA ASP A 10 21.18 -43.47 12.00
C ASP A 10 20.30 -42.24 11.67
N LYS A 11 20.16 -41.97 10.38
CA LYS A 11 19.44 -40.79 9.86
C LYS A 11 17.95 -40.82 10.19
N TYR A 12 17.34 -42.00 10.32
CA TYR A 12 15.92 -42.13 10.64
C TYR A 12 15.65 -41.74 12.10
N SER A 13 16.49 -42.21 13.04
CA SER A 13 16.41 -41.78 14.44
C SER A 13 16.63 -40.28 14.65
N LEU A 14 17.51 -39.66 13.86
CA LEU A 14 17.69 -38.20 13.86
C LEU A 14 16.45 -37.46 13.31
N PHE A 15 15.78 -38.01 12.30
CA PHE A 15 14.56 -37.45 11.73
C PHE A 15 13.39 -37.48 12.72
N GLU A 16 13.17 -38.64 13.38
CA GLU A 16 12.16 -38.79 14.43
C GLU A 16 12.47 -37.89 15.63
N HIS A 17 13.74 -37.79 16.04
CA HIS A 17 14.16 -36.84 17.07
C HIS A 17 13.79 -35.39 16.71
N ASN A 18 14.06 -34.93 15.48
CA ASN A 18 13.71 -33.57 15.07
C ASN A 18 12.19 -33.33 15.04
N LYS A 19 11.41 -34.36 14.71
CA LYS A 19 9.94 -34.31 14.63
C LYS A 19 9.27 -34.22 16.01
N PHE A 20 9.84 -34.88 17.02
CA PHE A 20 9.25 -34.96 18.36
C PHE A 20 9.97 -34.12 19.43
N SER A 21 11.09 -33.47 19.08
CA SER A 21 11.82 -32.61 20.03
C SER A 21 11.20 -31.23 20.16
N ARG A 22 11.24 -30.68 21.39
CA ARG A 22 10.78 -29.33 21.75
C ARG A 22 11.68 -28.20 21.21
N HIS A 23 12.27 -28.38 20.03
CA HIS A 23 12.94 -27.29 19.34
C HIS A 23 11.87 -26.39 18.74
N TYR A 24 11.78 -25.15 19.20
CA TYR A 24 10.83 -24.18 18.65
C TYR A 24 11.36 -23.70 17.31
N VAL A 25 11.11 -24.47 16.25
CA VAL A 25 11.59 -24.22 14.90
C VAL A 25 10.46 -23.67 14.03
N CYS A 26 10.78 -22.69 13.21
CA CYS A 26 9.88 -22.24 12.16
C CYS A 26 9.88 -23.24 11.00
N GLY A 27 8.74 -23.89 10.76
CA GLY A 27 8.57 -24.92 9.73
C GLY A 27 8.39 -24.39 8.30
N ASP A 28 8.46 -23.07 8.08
CA ASP A 28 8.34 -22.48 6.75
C ASP A 28 9.68 -22.50 6.03
N SER A 29 9.68 -23.02 4.80
CA SER A 29 10.86 -23.14 3.96
C SER A 29 11.52 -21.79 3.65
N ARG A 30 10.75 -20.70 3.65
CA ARG A 30 11.26 -19.33 3.45
C ARG A 30 12.03 -18.79 4.67
N CYS A 31 11.84 -19.39 5.84
CA CYS A 31 12.57 -19.05 7.06
C CYS A 31 13.83 -19.88 7.28
N MET A 32 14.16 -20.79 6.35
CA MET A 32 15.33 -21.68 6.44
C MET A 32 15.45 -22.38 7.80
N GLY A 33 14.31 -22.79 8.39
CA GLY A 33 14.31 -23.53 9.65
C GLY A 33 14.83 -22.72 10.85
N ARG A 34 14.57 -21.41 10.90
CA ARG A 34 14.96 -20.56 12.05
C ARG A 34 14.50 -21.15 13.39
N THR A 35 15.40 -21.19 14.36
CA THR A 35 15.18 -21.77 15.69
C THR A 35 15.02 -20.70 16.77
N PHE A 36 14.17 -20.98 17.76
CA PHE A 36 13.81 -20.06 18.83
C PHE A 36 14.06 -20.69 20.20
N ARG A 37 14.43 -19.86 21.16
CA ARG A 37 14.72 -20.27 22.55
C ARG A 37 13.46 -20.63 23.35
N SER A 38 12.27 -20.29 22.86
CA SER A 38 11.00 -20.54 23.54
C SER A 38 9.81 -20.56 22.57
N ALA A 39 8.70 -21.18 23.00
CA ALA A 39 7.42 -21.16 22.29
C ALA A 39 6.92 -19.73 22.03
N VAL A 40 7.15 -18.84 23.00
CA VAL A 40 6.79 -17.43 22.91
C VAL A 40 7.61 -16.74 21.83
N GLY A 41 8.92 -17.03 21.75
CA GLY A 41 9.80 -16.48 20.70
C GLY A 41 9.41 -16.94 19.29
N LEU A 42 9.01 -18.20 19.14
CA LEU A 42 8.49 -18.71 17.86
C LEU A 42 7.15 -18.06 17.51
N ARG A 43 6.21 -17.95 18.45
CA ARG A 43 4.92 -17.27 18.21
C ARG A 43 5.10 -15.81 17.82
N GLU A 44 6.02 -15.10 18.46
CA GLU A 44 6.29 -13.70 18.12
C GLU A 44 6.94 -13.58 16.74
N HIS A 45 7.84 -14.50 16.39
CA HIS A 45 8.39 -14.58 15.04
C HIS A 45 7.31 -14.83 13.98
N LEU A 46 6.39 -15.78 14.20
CA LEU A 46 5.28 -16.05 13.29
C LEU A 46 4.37 -14.81 13.10
N ARG A 47 4.26 -13.95 14.12
CA ARG A 47 3.42 -12.74 14.10
C ARG A 47 4.13 -11.53 13.46
N GLN A 48 5.42 -11.37 13.73
CA GLN A 48 6.18 -10.18 13.35
C GLN A 48 6.94 -10.33 12.03
N ALA A 49 7.39 -11.54 11.70
CA ALA A 49 8.25 -11.73 10.55
C ALA A 49 7.45 -11.58 9.25
N ALA A 50 7.91 -10.68 8.37
CA ALA A 50 7.27 -10.36 7.09
C ALA A 50 7.06 -11.59 6.19
N VAL A 51 7.88 -12.62 6.37
CA VAL A 51 7.83 -13.93 5.68
C VAL A 51 6.60 -14.78 6.03
N HIS A 52 5.98 -14.56 7.19
CA HIS A 52 4.76 -15.26 7.65
C HIS A 52 3.52 -14.39 7.63
N ARG A 53 3.66 -13.09 7.40
CA ARG A 53 2.50 -12.27 7.08
C ARG A 53 2.07 -12.64 5.68
N GLU A 54 1.02 -13.43 5.58
CA GLU A 54 0.09 -13.31 4.47
C GLU A 54 -0.47 -11.88 4.55
N TYR A 55 0.24 -10.92 3.97
CA TYR A 55 -0.43 -9.72 3.52
C TYR A 55 -1.42 -10.18 2.48
N ASP A 56 -2.67 -9.76 2.61
CA ASP A 56 -3.60 -9.75 1.50
C ASP A 56 -2.97 -8.79 0.48
N HIS A 57 -2.16 -9.34 -0.43
CA HIS A 57 -1.38 -8.54 -1.36
C HIS A 57 -2.38 -7.85 -2.26
N ALA A 58 -2.52 -6.54 -2.10
CA ALA A 58 -3.43 -5.79 -2.94
C ALA A 58 -2.78 -5.64 -4.31
N GLU A 59 -3.42 -6.19 -5.32
CA GLU A 59 -2.93 -6.15 -6.70
C GLU A 59 -3.68 -5.09 -7.51
N CYS A 60 -2.95 -4.31 -8.29
CA CYS A 60 -3.57 -3.48 -9.31
C CYS A 60 -4.09 -4.36 -10.46
N GLN A 61 -5.41 -4.58 -10.49
CA GLN A 61 -6.15 -5.38 -11.47
C GLN A 61 -6.01 -4.92 -12.95
N ARG A 62 -5.18 -3.91 -13.22
CA ARG A 62 -4.93 -3.35 -14.56
C ARG A 62 -3.50 -3.49 -15.03
N CYS A 63 -2.52 -3.46 -14.13
CA CYS A 63 -1.11 -3.61 -14.50
C CYS A 63 -0.43 -4.80 -13.81
N GLY A 64 -1.14 -5.52 -12.94
CA GLY A 64 -0.63 -6.67 -12.21
C GLY A 64 0.40 -6.35 -11.13
N ARG A 65 0.67 -5.06 -10.86
CA ARG A 65 1.63 -4.67 -9.83
C ARG A 65 1.08 -4.99 -8.46
N GLN A 66 1.90 -5.66 -7.65
CA GLN A 66 1.58 -6.04 -6.28
C GLN A 66 1.97 -4.93 -5.29
N PHE A 67 1.16 -4.80 -4.25
CA PHE A 67 1.35 -3.84 -3.16
C PHE A 67 1.16 -4.54 -1.83
N THR A 68 1.75 -3.96 -0.78
CA THR A 68 1.64 -4.46 0.60
C THR A 68 0.29 -4.13 1.25
N SER A 69 -0.54 -3.29 0.61
CA SER A 69 -1.86 -2.91 1.10
C SER A 69 -2.72 -2.25 0.00
N THR A 70 -4.03 -2.22 0.22
CA THR A 70 -5.00 -1.51 -0.64
C THR A 70 -4.68 -0.02 -0.77
N HIS A 71 -4.21 0.61 0.31
CA HIS A 71 -3.75 2.00 0.29
C HIS A 71 -2.58 2.21 -0.70
N GLY A 72 -1.67 1.23 -0.79
CA GLY A 72 -0.58 1.24 -1.78
C GLY A 72 -1.09 1.23 -3.22
N VAL A 73 -2.14 0.46 -3.51
CA VAL A 73 -2.81 0.47 -4.82
C VAL A 73 -3.43 1.84 -5.10
N LEU A 74 -4.11 2.45 -4.12
CA LEU A 74 -4.72 3.78 -4.30
C LEU A 74 -3.66 4.85 -4.61
N LEU A 75 -2.56 4.89 -3.86
CA LEU A 75 -1.44 5.80 -4.14
C LEU A 75 -0.86 5.61 -5.54
N HIS A 76 -0.72 4.36 -5.97
CA HIS A 76 -0.29 4.03 -7.33
C HIS A 76 -1.22 4.61 -8.40
N LEU A 77 -2.54 4.56 -8.17
CA LEU A 77 -3.53 5.12 -9.09
C LEU A 77 -3.55 6.66 -9.03
N ASP A 78 -3.51 7.25 -7.84
CA ASP A 78 -3.55 8.71 -7.62
C ASP A 78 -2.36 9.42 -8.28
N MET A 79 -1.16 8.82 -8.22
CA MET A 79 0.06 9.36 -8.83
C MET A 79 0.16 9.08 -10.34
N GLY A 80 -0.83 8.40 -10.94
CA GLY A 80 -0.76 7.97 -12.33
C GLY A 80 0.37 6.99 -12.59
N GLY A 81 0.77 6.21 -11.58
CA GLY A 81 1.80 5.18 -11.70
C GLY A 81 1.34 3.97 -12.52
N CYS A 82 0.04 3.88 -12.83
CA CYS A 82 -0.53 2.84 -13.67
C CYS A 82 -0.42 3.24 -15.14
N GLY A 83 0.55 2.68 -15.87
CA GLY A 83 0.70 2.95 -17.30
C GLY A 83 -0.47 2.45 -18.17
N THR A 84 -1.36 1.61 -17.63
CA THR A 84 -2.51 1.05 -18.34
C THR A 84 -3.81 1.83 -18.15
N ILE A 85 -3.96 2.60 -17.07
CA ILE A 85 -5.16 3.41 -16.82
C ILE A 85 -4.80 4.80 -16.29
N THR A 86 -5.53 5.80 -16.75
CA THR A 86 -5.36 7.19 -16.28
C THR A 86 -6.23 7.47 -15.06
N TRP A 87 -5.86 8.50 -14.31
CA TRP A 87 -6.69 9.04 -13.22
C TRP A 87 -8.13 9.36 -13.67
N LYS A 88 -8.29 9.97 -14.86
CA LYS A 88 -9.59 10.25 -15.50
C LYS A 88 -10.43 8.99 -15.61
N TRP A 89 -9.85 7.89 -16.10
CA TRP A 89 -10.55 6.62 -16.24
C TRP A 89 -11.05 6.09 -14.89
N VAL A 90 -10.25 6.24 -13.82
CA VAL A 90 -10.65 5.82 -12.47
C VAL A 90 -11.83 6.64 -11.96
N LEU A 91 -11.79 7.96 -12.10
CA LEU A 91 -12.90 8.83 -11.70
C LEU A 91 -14.19 8.54 -12.47
N GLU A 92 -14.11 8.34 -13.79
CA GLU A 92 -15.26 7.93 -14.62
C GLU A 92 -15.82 6.57 -14.20
N ARG A 93 -14.96 5.65 -13.76
CA ARG A 93 -15.37 4.34 -13.23
C ARG A 93 -16.11 4.51 -11.90
N VAL A 94 -15.62 5.37 -11.01
CA VAL A 94 -16.26 5.68 -9.72
C VAL A 94 -17.61 6.35 -9.96
N ARG A 95 -17.69 7.39 -10.79
CA ARG A 95 -18.97 8.06 -11.12
C ARG A 95 -20.02 7.09 -11.67
N ARG A 96 -19.64 6.14 -12.53
CA ARG A 96 -20.57 5.11 -13.04
C ARG A 96 -21.12 4.18 -11.97
N ARG A 97 -20.35 3.91 -10.91
CA ARG A 97 -20.79 3.10 -9.77
C ARG A 97 -21.54 3.93 -8.73
N ASP A 98 -21.17 5.19 -8.59
CA ASP A 98 -21.74 6.14 -7.65
C ASP A 98 -23.07 6.72 -8.15
N ARG A 99 -24.08 5.86 -8.30
CA ARG A 99 -25.41 6.25 -8.82
C ARG A 99 -26.14 7.29 -7.96
N ARG A 100 -25.74 7.43 -6.70
CA ARG A 100 -26.34 8.36 -5.73
C ARG A 100 -25.48 9.61 -5.53
N ASN A 101 -24.40 9.76 -6.29
CA ASN A 101 -23.44 10.88 -6.18
C ASN A 101 -22.99 11.09 -4.73
N ILE A 102 -22.65 10.00 -4.03
CA ILE A 102 -22.20 9.99 -2.63
C ILE A 102 -20.73 10.39 -2.53
N TYR A 103 -19.90 9.99 -3.48
CA TYR A 103 -18.44 10.14 -3.45
C TYR A 103 -17.93 11.20 -4.42
N VAL A 104 -18.63 11.45 -5.51
CA VAL A 104 -18.25 12.45 -6.53
C VAL A 104 -19.45 13.34 -6.85
N ASP A 105 -19.23 14.64 -6.95
CA ASP A 105 -20.30 15.57 -7.38
C ASP A 105 -20.61 15.38 -8.88
N PRO A 106 -21.89 15.40 -9.29
CA PRO A 106 -22.28 15.18 -10.68
C PRO A 106 -21.83 16.32 -11.60
N ASP A 107 -21.64 17.51 -11.04
CA ASP A 107 -21.22 18.72 -11.76
C ASP A 107 -19.69 18.82 -11.95
N VAL A 108 -18.93 17.80 -11.52
CA VAL A 108 -17.49 17.75 -11.81
C VAL A 108 -17.30 17.47 -13.29
N ASP A 109 -16.84 18.49 -14.01
CA ASP A 109 -16.36 18.36 -15.37
C ASP A 109 -14.97 17.71 -15.39
N PHE A 110 -14.93 16.44 -15.80
CA PHE A 110 -13.69 15.66 -15.89
C PHE A 110 -12.80 16.07 -17.07
N GLU A 111 -13.28 16.85 -18.03
CA GLU A 111 -12.45 17.45 -19.09
C GLU A 111 -11.64 18.63 -18.57
N VAL A 112 -12.14 19.33 -17.55
CA VAL A 112 -11.45 20.43 -16.86
C VAL A 112 -10.42 19.91 -15.84
N ILE A 113 -10.45 18.63 -15.45
CA ILE A 113 -9.32 17.94 -14.78
C ILE A 113 -8.21 17.66 -15.81
N ARG A 114 -7.89 18.66 -16.63
CA ARG A 114 -6.67 18.71 -17.40
C ARG A 114 -5.56 18.95 -16.38
N ARG A 115 -4.46 18.19 -16.48
CA ARG A 115 -3.18 18.60 -15.91
C ARG A 115 -2.82 19.92 -16.61
N GLU A 116 -3.33 21.06 -16.15
CA GLU A 116 -2.69 22.34 -16.43
C GLU A 116 -1.21 22.14 -16.09
N PRO A 117 -0.28 22.29 -17.07
CA PRO A 117 1.11 22.00 -16.83
C PRO A 117 1.56 22.80 -15.62
N CYS A 118 1.86 22.10 -14.52
CA CYS A 118 2.35 22.71 -13.32
C CYS A 118 3.73 23.26 -13.69
N TRP A 119 3.81 24.57 -13.90
CA TRP A 119 5.04 25.22 -14.32
C TRP A 119 6.01 25.29 -13.13
N ALA A 120 7.29 25.41 -13.44
CA ALA A 120 8.32 25.59 -12.45
C ALA A 120 9.43 26.48 -12.99
N THR A 121 10.13 27.14 -12.07
CA THR A 121 11.31 27.95 -12.37
C THR A 121 12.40 27.58 -11.38
N GLY A 122 13.49 26.99 -11.86
CA GLY A 122 14.50 26.39 -10.98
C GLY A 122 13.93 25.27 -10.11
N THR A 123 14.04 25.39 -8.79
CA THR A 123 13.45 24.44 -7.82
C THR A 123 12.13 24.93 -7.21
N ARG A 124 11.52 25.97 -7.79
CA ARG A 124 10.27 26.55 -7.30
C ARG A 124 9.10 26.12 -8.17
N CYS A 125 8.08 25.54 -7.54
CA CYS A 125 6.75 25.42 -8.13
C CYS A 125 6.10 26.78 -8.11
N THR A 126 5.53 27.16 -9.23
CA THR A 126 5.06 28.51 -9.48
C THR A 126 3.54 28.60 -9.49
N THR A 127 2.86 27.46 -9.56
CA THR A 127 1.43 27.34 -9.29
C THR A 127 1.12 27.58 -7.80
N CYS A 128 1.97 27.09 -6.89
CA CYS A 128 1.76 27.28 -5.45
C CYS A 128 2.89 28.05 -4.73
N GLY A 129 3.92 28.50 -5.45
CA GLY A 129 5.05 29.24 -4.88
C GLY A 129 6.03 28.41 -4.04
N ARG A 130 5.78 27.12 -3.82
CA ARG A 130 6.65 26.28 -2.97
C ARG A 130 8.03 26.09 -3.60
N SER A 131 9.06 26.32 -2.79
CA SER A 131 10.46 26.07 -3.18
C SER A 131 10.93 24.75 -2.59
N PHE A 132 11.64 23.95 -3.39
CA PHE A 132 12.12 22.64 -3.01
C PHE A 132 13.64 22.62 -2.93
N LYS A 133 14.17 21.71 -2.10
CA LYS A 133 15.61 21.55 -1.88
C LYS A 133 16.40 21.18 -3.14
N ASN A 134 15.76 20.49 -4.10
CA ASN A 134 16.37 20.08 -5.36
C ASN A 134 15.28 19.80 -6.42
N ILE A 135 15.72 19.65 -7.67
CA ILE A 135 14.84 19.39 -8.82
C ILE A 135 14.09 18.05 -8.70
N VAL A 136 14.67 17.05 -8.04
CA VAL A 136 14.02 15.74 -7.84
C VAL A 136 12.79 15.88 -6.95
N ALA A 137 12.91 16.59 -5.84
CA ALA A 137 11.79 16.86 -4.93
C ALA A 137 10.72 17.73 -5.60
N LEU A 138 11.12 18.71 -6.42
CA LEU A 138 10.18 19.48 -7.23
C LEU A 138 9.45 18.57 -8.23
N ASN A 139 10.15 17.72 -8.98
CA ASN A 139 9.53 16.81 -9.94
C ASN A 139 8.54 15.84 -9.27
N GLN A 140 8.87 15.35 -8.08
CA GLN A 140 7.91 14.57 -7.27
C GLN A 140 6.67 15.36 -6.92
N HIS A 141 6.82 16.64 -6.55
CA HIS A 141 5.68 17.53 -6.28
C HIS A 141 4.85 17.80 -7.54
N LEU A 142 5.47 18.09 -8.68
CA LEU A 142 4.76 18.35 -9.94
C LEU A 142 4.05 17.09 -10.47
N ALA A 143 4.60 15.90 -10.21
CA ALA A 143 3.96 14.63 -10.52
C ALA A 143 2.86 14.24 -9.51
N SER A 144 2.80 14.90 -8.36
CA SER A 144 1.84 14.59 -7.30
C SER A 144 0.47 15.21 -7.57
N PRO A 145 -0.59 14.72 -6.90
CA PRO A 145 -1.92 15.33 -6.91
C PRO A 145 -2.04 16.72 -6.26
N ALA A 146 -0.93 17.40 -5.92
CA ALA A 146 -0.94 18.63 -5.14
C ALA A 146 -1.79 19.77 -5.72
N HIS A 147 -1.98 19.79 -7.04
CA HIS A 147 -2.79 20.79 -7.75
C HIS A 147 -4.04 20.19 -8.39
N GLN A 148 -4.39 18.95 -8.04
CA GLN A 148 -5.62 18.35 -8.53
C GLN A 148 -6.84 18.91 -7.80
N PRO A 149 -7.97 19.11 -8.51
CA PRO A 149 -9.20 19.57 -7.89
C PRO A 149 -9.71 18.52 -6.89
N ARG A 150 -10.31 19.00 -5.79
CA ARG A 150 -10.84 18.16 -4.71
C ARG A 150 -12.26 17.69 -5.05
N VAL A 151 -12.32 16.72 -5.96
CA VAL A 151 -13.58 16.22 -6.53
C VAL A 151 -14.21 15.09 -5.73
N LEU A 152 -13.46 14.51 -4.79
CA LEU A 152 -13.93 13.42 -3.95
C LEU A 152 -14.49 13.97 -2.64
N LYS A 153 -15.66 13.51 -2.21
CA LYS A 153 -16.28 13.92 -0.94
C LYS A 153 -16.43 12.75 0.02
N CYS A 154 -16.37 13.07 1.31
CA CYS A 154 -16.63 12.09 2.36
C CYS A 154 -18.12 11.69 2.37
N PRO A 155 -18.45 10.38 2.42
CA PRO A 155 -19.84 9.91 2.48
C PRO A 155 -20.51 10.16 3.84
N VAL A 156 -19.74 10.49 4.88
CA VAL A 156 -20.26 10.69 6.24
C VAL A 156 -21.07 11.99 6.30
N ALA A 157 -22.34 11.88 6.67
CA ALA A 157 -23.23 13.02 6.82
C ALA A 157 -22.67 14.00 7.86
N GLY A 158 -22.56 15.28 7.49
CA GLY A 158 -22.04 16.35 8.36
C GLY A 158 -20.52 16.55 8.33
N CYS A 159 -19.73 15.65 7.72
CA CYS A 159 -18.28 15.83 7.64
C CYS A 159 -17.88 16.93 6.64
N GLY A 160 -18.47 16.93 5.44
CA GLY A 160 -18.21 17.95 4.40
C GLY A 160 -16.80 17.93 3.80
N SER A 161 -15.90 17.05 4.28
CA SER A 161 -14.51 16.97 3.83
C SER A 161 -14.39 16.56 2.36
N ARG A 162 -13.48 17.22 1.65
CA ARG A 162 -13.20 16.97 0.23
C ARG A 162 -11.71 16.66 0.00
N PHE A 163 -11.45 15.76 -0.94
CA PHE A 163 -10.12 15.20 -1.21
C PHE A 163 -9.81 15.25 -2.70
N ALA A 164 -8.53 15.41 -3.01
CA ALA A 164 -8.01 15.32 -4.38
C ALA A 164 -7.66 13.88 -4.77
N THR A 165 -7.49 12.97 -3.79
CA THR A 165 -6.96 11.62 -3.97
C THR A 165 -7.84 10.57 -3.28
N PHE A 166 -7.93 9.37 -3.85
CA PHE A 166 -8.66 8.27 -3.19
C PHE A 166 -7.95 7.80 -1.93
N SER A 167 -6.61 7.77 -1.95
CA SER A 167 -5.79 7.45 -0.77
C SER A 167 -6.07 8.36 0.41
N GLY A 168 -6.23 9.67 0.16
CA GLY A 168 -6.54 10.67 1.18
C GLY A 168 -7.95 10.48 1.76
N LEU A 169 -8.94 10.22 0.90
CA LEU A 169 -10.30 9.90 1.36
C LEU A 169 -10.34 8.59 2.17
N ALA A 170 -9.67 7.56 1.70
CA ALA A 170 -9.60 6.27 2.39
C ALA A 170 -8.98 6.41 3.78
N GLN A 171 -7.84 7.11 3.87
CA GLN A 171 -7.18 7.36 5.15
C GLN A 171 -8.07 8.16 6.11
N HIS A 172 -8.81 9.14 5.61
CA HIS A 172 -9.75 9.91 6.41
C HIS A 172 -10.87 9.04 7.00
N ILE A 173 -11.46 8.15 6.19
CA ILE A 173 -12.50 7.22 6.64
C ILE A 173 -11.93 6.21 7.64
N GLU A 174 -10.74 5.66 7.37
CA GLU A 174 -10.06 4.72 8.27
C GLU A 174 -9.70 5.36 9.63
N ALA A 175 -9.43 6.66 9.66
CA ALA A 175 -9.15 7.41 10.88
C ALA A 175 -10.41 7.73 11.72
N GLY A 176 -11.61 7.41 11.24
CA GLY A 176 -12.87 7.57 11.99
C GLY A 176 -13.34 9.01 12.14
N SER A 177 -13.05 9.86 11.15
CA SER A 177 -13.47 11.28 11.11
C SER A 177 -14.83 11.50 10.44
#